data_AF-A0A0C2EWT8-F1
#
_entry.id   AF-A0A0C2EWT8-F1
#
_cell.length_a   1.000
_cell.length_b   1.000
_cell.length_c   1.000
_cell.angle_alpha   90.00
_cell.angle_beta   90.00
_cell.angle_gamma   90.00
#
_symmetry.space_group_name_H-M   'P 1'
#
loop_
_entity.id
_entity.type
_entity.pdbx_description
1 polymer ?
#
loop_
_entity_poly.entity_id
_entity_poly.type
_entity_poly.pdbx_seq_one_letter_code
_entity_poly.pdbx_strand_id
1 'polypeptide(L)'
;MGMDIYGNPVVIPYINNRLRNEAAALQFISEHTTIPVPKFLGLWEEHGLVYLKTAMVKDAVELQHVDEARLPTAVEKVTAQLEAEIIPQLQRLRRNFIGSANPELPVVVPHLLWKWKDKRIWPRVTSATDEFVFIHSDLDRQNILVDPVTFRIVCILDWETAGFFPPDWELPKWKLEGRSQDKHRVQLEARKHQRAFFGDEFVDNK
;
A
#
# COMPACT_ATOMS: atom_id res chain seq x y z
N MET A 1 -21.20 4.15 -12.59
CA MET A 1 -21.08 3.29 -11.40
C MET A 1 -21.27 1.84 -11.86
N GLY A 2 -20.32 0.94 -11.58
CA GLY A 2 -20.43 -0.45 -12.04
C GLY A 2 -21.59 -1.18 -11.35
N MET A 3 -22.27 -2.07 -12.07
CA MET A 3 -23.30 -2.95 -11.53
C MET A 3 -22.65 -4.30 -11.18
N ASP A 4 -23.06 -4.94 -10.09
CA ASP A 4 -22.70 -6.34 -9.85
C ASP A 4 -23.46 -7.27 -10.80
N ILE A 5 -23.16 -8.57 -10.75
CA ILE A 5 -23.81 -9.58 -11.59
C ILE A 5 -25.34 -9.69 -11.37
N TYR A 6 -25.87 -8.99 -10.37
CA TYR A 6 -27.29 -8.94 -10.02
C TYR A 6 -27.93 -7.58 -10.33
N GLY A 7 -27.21 -6.66 -10.99
CA GLY A 7 -27.74 -5.34 -11.33
C GLY A 7 -27.79 -4.36 -10.16
N ASN A 8 -27.12 -4.64 -9.05
CA ASN A 8 -27.01 -3.69 -7.94
C ASN A 8 -25.79 -2.78 -8.14
N PRO A 9 -25.86 -1.49 -7.76
CA PRO A 9 -24.67 -0.64 -7.72
C PRO A 9 -23.58 -1.28 -6.84
N VAL A 10 -22.39 -1.47 -7.41
CA VAL A 10 -21.21 -1.88 -6.63
C VAL A 10 -20.78 -0.69 -5.79
N VAL A 11 -21.22 -0.67 -4.53
CA VAL A 11 -20.66 0.24 -3.53
C VAL A 11 -19.49 -0.47 -2.86
N ILE A 12 -18.27 -0.14 -3.29
CA ILE A 12 -17.05 -0.54 -2.58
C ILE A 12 -16.86 0.48 -1.46
N PRO A 13 -17.12 0.14 -0.18
CA PRO A 13 -17.16 1.14 0.90
C PRO A 13 -15.85 1.91 1.08
N TYR A 14 -14.75 1.32 0.63
CA TYR A 14 -13.42 1.85 0.78
C TYR A 14 -12.93 2.69 -0.41
N ILE A 15 -13.60 2.70 -1.57
CA ILE A 15 -13.00 3.32 -2.77
C ILE A 15 -12.75 4.83 -2.60
N ASN A 16 -13.70 5.54 -2.01
CA ASN A 16 -13.55 6.97 -1.72
C ASN A 16 -12.44 7.21 -0.69
N ASN A 17 -12.41 6.40 0.37
CA ASN A 17 -11.39 6.53 1.43
C ASN A 17 -9.99 6.17 0.94
N ARG A 18 -9.85 5.18 0.05
CA ARG A 18 -8.59 4.78 -0.58
C ARG A 18 -8.00 5.91 -1.42
N LEU A 19 -8.79 6.53 -2.29
CA LEU A 19 -8.32 7.65 -3.13
C LEU A 19 -7.94 8.87 -2.28
N ARG A 20 -8.69 9.14 -1.22
CA ARG A 20 -8.34 10.19 -0.24
C ARG A 20 -7.05 9.85 0.51
N ASN A 21 -6.88 8.58 0.89
CA ASN A 21 -5.69 8.09 1.57
C ASN A 21 -4.46 8.12 0.65
N GLU A 22 -4.61 7.73 -0.62
CA GLU A 22 -3.55 7.82 -1.63
C GLU A 22 -3.09 9.27 -1.81
N ALA A 23 -4.03 10.20 -1.97
CA ALA A 23 -3.69 11.62 -2.06
C ALA A 23 -2.92 12.12 -0.83
N ALA A 24 -3.36 11.75 0.38
CA ALA A 24 -2.70 12.10 1.62
C ALA A 24 -1.29 11.49 1.71
N ALA A 25 -1.14 10.21 1.33
CA ALA A 25 0.14 9.51 1.33
C ALA A 25 1.12 10.13 0.33
N LEU A 26 0.70 10.38 -0.91
CA LEU A 26 1.54 10.99 -1.95
C LEU A 26 2.08 12.35 -1.51
N GLN A 27 1.20 13.21 -0.98
CA GLN A 27 1.61 14.52 -0.46
C GLN A 27 2.60 14.37 0.70
N PHE A 28 2.24 13.55 1.70
CA PHE A 28 3.04 13.35 2.90
C PHE A 28 4.44 12.81 2.58
N ILE A 29 4.54 11.77 1.75
CA ILE A 29 5.82 11.16 1.36
C ILE A 29 6.67 12.15 0.57
N SER A 30 6.05 12.90 -0.36
CA SER A 30 6.78 13.88 -1.18
C SER A 30 7.34 15.04 -0.37
N GLU A 31 6.70 15.39 0.74
CA GLU A 31 7.12 16.46 1.64
C GLU A 31 8.20 16.00 2.64
N HIS A 32 8.13 14.76 3.11
CA HIS A 32 8.94 14.28 4.23
C HIS A 32 10.10 13.34 3.82
N THR A 33 10.16 12.94 2.55
CA THR A 33 11.15 11.96 2.07
C THR A 33 11.66 12.32 0.68
N THR A 34 12.69 11.60 0.22
CA THR A 34 13.16 11.64 -1.17
C THR A 34 12.64 10.45 -1.98
N ILE A 35 11.66 9.71 -1.46
CA ILE A 35 11.11 8.52 -2.13
C ILE A 35 10.40 8.99 -3.40
N PRO A 36 10.71 8.41 -4.56
CA PRO A 36 10.05 8.79 -5.80
C PRO A 36 8.62 8.24 -5.83
N VAL A 37 7.64 9.14 -5.82
CA VAL A 37 6.20 8.85 -5.90
C VAL A 37 5.56 9.66 -7.03
N PRO A 38 4.39 9.25 -7.56
CA PRO A 38 3.69 10.03 -8.57
C PRO A 38 3.39 11.43 -8.05
N LYS A 39 3.71 12.46 -8.84
CA LYS A 39 3.41 13.84 -8.46
C LYS A 39 1.89 14.01 -8.33
N PHE A 40 1.43 14.38 -7.13
CA PHE A 40 0.04 14.75 -6.90
C PHE A 40 -0.32 16.00 -7.72
N LEU A 41 -1.42 15.94 -8.48
CA LEU A 41 -1.92 17.06 -9.28
C LEU A 41 -3.29 17.58 -8.84
N GLY A 42 -4.09 16.75 -8.17
CA GLY A 42 -5.38 17.18 -7.63
C GLY A 42 -6.24 16.04 -7.10
N LEU A 43 -7.14 16.40 -6.18
CA LEU A 43 -8.18 15.54 -5.63
C LEU A 43 -9.48 16.35 -5.61
N TRP A 44 -10.54 15.84 -6.21
CA TRP A 44 -11.85 16.49 -6.18
C TRP A 44 -12.98 15.46 -6.09
N GLU A 45 -14.17 15.94 -5.76
CA GLU A 45 -15.38 15.14 -5.73
C GLU A 45 -16.40 15.71 -6.71
N GLU A 46 -16.99 14.84 -7.52
CA GLU A 46 -18.01 15.22 -8.49
C GLU A 46 -19.06 14.11 -8.58
N HIS A 47 -20.34 14.45 -8.40
CA HIS A 47 -21.46 13.51 -8.40
C HIS A 47 -21.29 12.32 -7.41
N GLY A 48 -20.69 12.57 -6.23
CA GLY A 48 -20.45 11.56 -5.20
C GLY A 48 -19.30 10.59 -5.49
N LEU A 49 -18.53 10.84 -6.57
CA LEU A 49 -17.33 10.10 -6.91
C LEU A 49 -16.09 10.93 -6.58
N VAL A 50 -15.11 10.28 -5.97
CA VAL A 50 -13.80 10.89 -5.69
C VAL A 50 -12.88 10.64 -6.90
N TYR A 51 -12.18 11.68 -7.34
CA TYR A 51 -11.22 11.62 -8.44
C TYR A 51 -9.86 12.07 -7.94
N LEU A 52 -8.85 11.23 -8.18
CA LEU A 52 -7.45 11.54 -7.94
C LEU A 52 -6.74 11.70 -9.28
N LYS A 53 -5.95 12.77 -9.41
CA LYS A 53 -5.09 13.02 -10.58
C LYS A 53 -3.64 13.10 -10.15
N THR A 54 -2.81 12.31 -10.81
CA THR A 54 -1.35 12.26 -10.61
C THR A 54 -0.64 12.43 -11.95
N ALA A 55 0.65 12.79 -11.90
CA ALA A 55 1.48 12.81 -13.09
C ALA A 55 1.80 11.39 -13.53
N MET A 56 1.68 11.13 -14.84
CA MET A 56 2.13 9.88 -15.44
C MET A 56 3.65 9.78 -15.35
N VAL A 57 4.15 8.63 -14.86
CA VAL A 57 5.58 8.30 -14.90
C VAL A 57 5.91 7.77 -16.28
N LYS A 58 6.94 8.33 -16.91
CA LYS A 58 7.40 7.95 -18.25
C LYS A 58 8.72 7.19 -18.17
N ASP A 59 9.02 6.46 -19.25
CA ASP A 59 10.33 5.82 -19.47
C ASP A 59 10.73 4.81 -18.38
N ALA A 60 9.74 4.19 -17.74
CA ALA A 60 9.91 3.16 -16.73
C ALA A 60 8.99 1.97 -17.00
N VAL A 61 9.37 0.80 -16.48
CA VAL A 61 8.59 -0.43 -16.57
C VAL A 61 8.28 -0.94 -15.17
N GLU A 62 7.10 -1.54 -14.99
CA GLU A 62 6.81 -2.24 -13.73
C GLU A 62 7.79 -3.41 -13.56
N LEU A 63 8.28 -3.62 -12.35
CA LEU A 63 9.22 -4.70 -12.05
C LEU A 63 8.63 -6.07 -12.42
N GLN A 64 7.31 -6.25 -12.34
CA GLN A 64 6.65 -7.50 -12.76
C GLN A 64 6.71 -7.77 -14.27
N HIS A 65 6.93 -6.73 -15.09
CA HIS A 65 6.99 -6.80 -16.54
C HIS A 65 8.45 -6.81 -17.07
N VAL A 66 9.44 -6.86 -16.18
CA VAL A 66 10.83 -7.12 -16.59
C VAL A 66 10.95 -8.56 -17.10
N ASP A 67 11.66 -8.73 -18.22
CA ASP A 67 11.91 -10.04 -18.82
C ASP A 67 12.38 -11.07 -17.80
N GLU A 68 11.84 -12.29 -17.88
CA GLU A 68 12.09 -13.37 -16.92
C GLU A 68 13.59 -13.65 -16.71
N ALA A 69 14.38 -13.62 -17.80
CA ALA A 69 15.82 -13.83 -17.75
C ALA A 69 16.58 -12.73 -16.96
N ARG A 70 16.02 -11.53 -16.85
CA ARG A 70 16.64 -10.38 -16.18
C ARG A 70 16.02 -10.09 -14.81
N LEU A 71 14.85 -10.67 -14.53
CA LEU A 71 14.07 -10.43 -13.32
C LEU A 71 14.83 -10.75 -12.03
N PRO A 72 15.62 -11.84 -11.90
CA PRO A 72 16.41 -12.08 -10.69
C PRO A 72 17.37 -10.94 -10.37
N THR A 73 18.12 -10.45 -11.37
CA THR A 73 19.03 -9.31 -11.22
C THR A 73 18.28 -8.02 -10.92
N ALA A 74 17.12 -7.80 -11.53
CA ALA A 74 16.29 -6.64 -11.24
C ALA A 74 15.79 -6.65 -9.79
N VAL A 75 15.30 -7.80 -9.30
CA VAL A 75 14.84 -7.97 -7.91
C VAL A 75 15.99 -7.77 -6.92
N GLU A 76 17.20 -8.25 -7.23
CA GLU A 76 18.39 -8.03 -6.41
C GLU A 76 18.70 -6.53 -6.27
N LYS A 77 18.78 -5.81 -7.40
CA LYS A 77 19.07 -4.37 -7.39
C LYS A 77 17.98 -3.54 -6.71
N VAL A 78 16.72 -3.84 -6.99
CA VAL A 78 15.57 -3.18 -6.34
C VAL A 78 15.58 -3.46 -4.85
N THR A 79 15.87 -4.69 -4.43
CA THR A 79 15.99 -5.04 -3.00
C THR A 79 17.06 -4.22 -2.31
N ALA A 80 18.26 -4.16 -2.90
CA ALA A 80 19.35 -3.37 -2.35
C ALA A 80 18.97 -1.89 -2.21
N GLN A 81 18.30 -1.32 -3.22
CA GLN A 81 17.86 0.08 -3.16
C GLN A 81 16.73 0.30 -2.13
N LEU A 82 15.75 -0.59 -2.06
CA LEU A 82 14.66 -0.51 -1.08
C LEU A 82 15.21 -0.54 0.35
N GLU A 83 16.13 -1.46 0.64
CA GLU A 83 16.70 -1.64 1.99
C GLU A 83 17.68 -0.52 2.37
N ALA A 84 18.44 0.00 1.41
CA ALA A 84 19.42 1.06 1.69
C ALA A 84 18.80 2.46 1.73
N GLU A 85 17.81 2.74 0.87
CA GLU A 85 17.35 4.11 0.61
C GLU A 85 15.88 4.34 0.99
N ILE A 86 14.97 3.41 0.71
CA ILE A 86 13.53 3.67 0.78
C ILE A 86 12.94 3.29 2.15
N ILE A 87 13.11 2.04 2.57
CA ILE A 87 12.55 1.51 3.82
C ILE A 87 13.05 2.30 5.04
N PRO A 88 14.33 2.69 5.16
CA PRO A 88 14.78 3.50 6.28
C PRO A 88 14.11 4.88 6.35
N GLN A 89 13.76 5.48 5.20
CA GLN A 89 13.03 6.76 5.18
C GLN A 89 11.60 6.58 5.68
N LEU A 90 10.90 5.53 5.25
CA LEU A 90 9.56 5.19 5.74
C LEU A 90 9.57 4.90 7.25
N GLN A 91 10.55 4.13 7.74
CA GLN A 91 10.67 3.76 9.16
C GLN A 91 11.03 4.91 10.10
N ARG A 92 11.54 6.02 9.57
CA ARG A 92 11.79 7.26 10.33
C ARG A 92 10.51 8.06 10.56
N LEU A 93 9.51 7.90 9.70
CA LEU A 93 8.20 8.52 9.88
C LEU A 93 7.44 7.69 10.92
N ARG A 94 7.31 8.25 12.12
CA ARG A 94 6.73 7.54 13.27
C ARG A 94 5.56 8.30 13.89
N ARG A 95 4.64 7.54 14.49
CA ARG A 95 3.48 8.08 15.19
C ARG A 95 2.98 7.09 16.25
N ASN A 96 2.29 7.61 17.26
CA ASN A 96 1.68 6.82 18.33
C ASN A 96 0.24 6.35 18.03
N PHE A 97 -0.26 6.47 16.80
CA PHE A 97 -1.53 5.86 16.41
C PHE A 97 -1.55 5.43 14.94
N ILE A 98 -2.29 4.36 14.64
CA ILE A 98 -2.34 3.80 13.29
C ILE A 98 -3.18 4.62 12.31
N GLY A 99 -3.03 4.34 11.02
CA GLY A 99 -3.89 4.85 9.96
C GLY A 99 -3.22 5.87 9.05
N SER A 100 -4.02 6.62 8.30
CA SER A 100 -3.56 7.53 7.24
C SER A 100 -2.54 8.58 7.71
N ALA A 101 -1.75 9.09 6.76
CA ALA A 101 -1.01 10.34 6.91
C ALA A 101 -1.91 11.52 7.31
N ASN A 102 -3.15 11.54 6.82
CA ASN A 102 -4.16 12.51 7.25
C ASN A 102 -4.97 11.93 8.43
N PRO A 103 -4.83 12.45 9.66
CA PRO A 103 -5.49 11.90 10.84
C PRO A 103 -7.02 12.05 10.86
N GLU A 104 -7.58 12.88 9.97
CA GLU A 104 -9.03 13.05 9.82
C GLU A 104 -9.67 11.92 8.97
N LEU A 105 -8.85 11.16 8.22
CA LEU A 105 -9.36 10.04 7.45
C LEU A 105 -9.61 8.81 8.34
N PRO A 106 -10.61 7.98 7.98
CA PRO A 106 -10.80 6.69 8.64
C PRO A 106 -9.58 5.79 8.40
N VAL A 107 -9.42 4.78 9.26
CA VAL A 107 -8.35 3.79 9.09
C VAL A 107 -8.62 2.97 7.82
N VAL A 108 -7.79 3.18 6.81
CA VAL A 108 -7.71 2.31 5.62
C VAL A 108 -6.67 1.25 5.92
N VAL A 109 -7.12 0.03 6.23
CA VAL A 109 -6.21 -1.10 6.50
C VAL A 109 -5.65 -1.69 5.20
N PRO A 110 -4.54 -2.45 5.26
CA PRO A 110 -4.00 -3.14 4.09
C PRO A 110 -5.03 -4.02 3.39
N HIS A 111 -4.95 -4.10 2.05
CA HIS A 111 -5.82 -4.92 1.20
C HIS A 111 -5.96 -6.37 1.69
N LEU A 112 -4.89 -6.91 2.27
CA LEU A 112 -4.81 -8.26 2.83
C LEU A 112 -5.93 -8.56 3.84
N LEU A 113 -6.40 -7.55 4.57
CA LEU A 113 -7.39 -7.69 5.62
C LEU A 113 -8.84 -7.64 5.12
N TRP A 114 -9.04 -7.16 3.89
CA TRP A 114 -10.36 -6.89 3.34
C TRP A 114 -11.09 -8.20 3.03
N LYS A 115 -12.42 -8.14 3.17
CA LYS A 115 -13.32 -9.18 2.68
C LYS A 115 -14.24 -8.58 1.62
N TRP A 116 -14.71 -9.44 0.72
CA TRP A 116 -15.73 -9.04 -0.24
C TRP A 116 -16.98 -8.57 0.49
N LYS A 117 -17.52 -7.40 0.10
CA LYS A 117 -18.66 -6.72 0.75
C LYS A 117 -18.47 -6.39 2.24
N ASP A 118 -17.22 -6.28 2.70
CA ASP A 118 -16.92 -5.87 4.06
C ASP A 118 -17.34 -4.41 4.33
N LYS A 119 -18.08 -4.20 5.42
CA LYS A 119 -18.57 -2.87 5.87
C LYS A 119 -17.98 -2.47 7.22
N ARG A 120 -17.00 -3.22 7.74
CA ARG A 120 -16.38 -2.93 9.04
C ARG A 120 -15.72 -1.56 9.04
N ILE A 121 -15.88 -0.86 10.15
CA ILE A 121 -15.10 0.33 10.45
C ILE A 121 -13.95 -0.15 11.32
N TRP A 122 -12.72 0.03 10.84
CA TRP A 122 -11.53 -0.38 11.57
C TRP A 122 -11.20 0.66 12.64
N PRO A 123 -11.04 0.26 13.91
CA PRO A 123 -10.79 1.21 14.98
C PRO A 123 -9.40 1.80 14.86
N ARG A 124 -9.24 3.03 15.34
CA ARG A 124 -7.93 3.66 15.49
C ARG A 124 -7.28 3.14 16.77
N VAL A 125 -6.24 2.34 16.60
CA VAL A 125 -5.40 1.87 17.70
C VAL A 125 -4.33 2.93 18.01
N THR A 126 -4.16 3.21 19.30
CA THR A 126 -3.16 4.16 19.83
C THR A 126 -2.15 3.43 20.70
N SER A 127 -0.97 4.02 20.85
CA SER A 127 0.10 3.56 21.72
C SER A 127 0.58 4.71 22.62
N ALA A 128 1.26 4.34 23.70
CA ALA A 128 1.95 5.29 24.58
C ALA A 128 3.24 5.85 23.93
N THR A 129 3.77 5.20 22.89
CA THR A 129 5.00 5.59 22.21
C THR A 129 4.81 5.65 20.69
N ASP A 130 5.75 6.28 19.98
CA ASP A 130 5.76 6.35 18.52
C ASP A 130 6.27 5.04 17.89
N GLU A 131 5.56 3.94 18.15
CA GLU A 131 5.93 2.61 17.68
C GLU A 131 5.46 2.29 16.25
N PHE A 132 4.43 2.99 15.77
CA PHE A 132 3.92 2.79 14.41
C PHE A 132 4.77 3.57 13.42
N VAL A 133 5.14 2.90 12.33
CA VAL A 133 5.95 3.48 11.25
C VAL A 133 5.12 3.61 9.99
N PHE A 134 5.47 4.54 9.12
CA PHE A 134 4.82 4.62 7.82
C PHE A 134 5.21 3.41 6.97
N ILE A 135 4.22 2.73 6.39
CA ILE A 135 4.41 1.58 5.50
C ILE A 135 3.58 1.76 4.23
N HIS A 136 4.00 1.13 3.14
CA HIS A 136 3.26 1.01 1.89
C HIS A 136 2.13 -0.03 2.00
N SER A 137 2.39 -1.13 2.71
CA SER A 137 1.49 -2.29 2.94
C SER A 137 1.17 -3.17 1.71
N ASP A 138 1.33 -2.64 0.51
CA ASP A 138 1.27 -3.41 -0.74
C ASP A 138 2.51 -3.25 -1.64
N LEU A 139 3.71 -3.28 -1.06
CA LEU A 139 4.95 -3.12 -1.81
C LEU A 139 5.30 -4.38 -2.62
N ASP A 140 4.72 -4.49 -3.80
CA ASP A 140 4.82 -5.64 -4.71
C ASP A 140 5.43 -5.24 -6.07
N ARG A 141 5.82 -6.21 -6.90
CA ARG A 141 6.51 -5.97 -8.19
C ARG A 141 5.69 -5.12 -9.17
N GLN A 142 4.36 -5.15 -9.08
CA GLN A 142 3.47 -4.32 -9.89
C GLN A 142 3.48 -2.84 -9.48
N ASN A 143 3.83 -2.57 -8.23
CA ASN A 143 3.81 -1.23 -7.64
C ASN A 143 5.20 -0.55 -7.65
N ILE A 144 6.19 -1.18 -8.29
CA ILE A 144 7.56 -0.65 -8.39
C ILE A 144 7.89 -0.43 -9.86
N LEU A 145 8.03 0.82 -10.26
CA LEU A 145 8.53 1.20 -11.58
C LEU A 145 10.05 1.32 -11.55
N VAL A 146 10.72 0.68 -12.50
CA VAL A 146 12.17 0.67 -12.65
C VAL A 146 12.59 1.18 -14.03
N ASP A 147 13.79 1.75 -14.08
CA ASP A 147 14.47 2.01 -15.33
C ASP A 147 14.80 0.66 -16.02
N PRO A 148 14.40 0.47 -17.30
CA PRO A 148 14.49 -0.84 -17.96
C PRO A 148 15.92 -1.31 -18.25
N VAL A 149 16.92 -0.44 -18.10
CA VAL A 149 18.34 -0.75 -18.37
C VAL A 149 19.09 -1.01 -17.06
N THR A 150 18.94 -0.10 -16.10
CA THR A 150 19.72 -0.07 -14.85
C THR A 150 19.04 -0.78 -13.69
N PHE A 151 17.70 -0.92 -13.74
CA PHE A 151 16.81 -1.36 -12.66
C PHE A 151 16.78 -0.45 -11.43
N ARG A 152 17.19 0.82 -11.58
CA ARG A 152 16.97 1.82 -10.54
C ARG A 152 15.48 2.08 -10.40
N ILE A 153 14.99 2.17 -9.17
CA ILE A 153 13.60 2.55 -8.87
C ILE A 153 13.37 3.98 -9.37
N VAL A 154 12.43 4.12 -10.28
CA VAL A 154 11.99 5.40 -10.85
C VAL A 154 10.78 5.93 -10.09
N CYS A 155 9.90 5.05 -9.61
CA CYS A 155 8.70 5.43 -8.86
C CYS A 155 8.11 4.24 -8.10
N ILE A 156 7.53 4.49 -6.93
CA ILE A 156 6.65 3.53 -6.22
C ILE A 156 5.20 4.01 -6.37
N LEU A 157 4.32 3.13 -6.80
CA LEU A 157 2.91 3.38 -7.12
C LEU A 157 1.97 2.81 -6.06
N ASP A 158 0.69 3.18 -6.12
CA ASP A 158 -0.40 2.56 -5.37
C ASP A 158 -0.26 2.67 -3.83
N TRP A 159 -0.20 3.91 -3.36
CA TRP A 159 -0.09 4.25 -1.94
C TRP A 159 -1.45 4.31 -1.22
N GLU A 160 -2.51 3.79 -1.83
CA GLU A 160 -3.89 3.97 -1.36
C GLU A 160 -4.21 3.27 -0.03
N THR A 161 -3.38 2.30 0.36
CA THR A 161 -3.45 1.60 1.66
C THR A 161 -2.29 1.92 2.59
N ALA A 162 -1.42 2.84 2.20
CA ALA A 162 -0.29 3.26 3.00
C ALA A 162 -0.72 4.04 4.25
N GLY A 163 0.09 3.96 5.30
CA GLY A 163 -0.19 4.62 6.56
C GLY A 163 0.74 4.18 7.68
N PHE A 164 0.48 4.67 8.89
CA PHE A 164 1.19 4.27 10.10
C PHE A 164 0.64 2.95 10.62
N PHE A 165 1.50 1.93 10.71
CA PHE A 165 1.15 0.59 11.22
C PHE A 165 2.37 -0.03 11.93
N PRO A 166 2.21 -1.19 12.60
CA PRO A 166 3.35 -1.93 13.11
C PRO A 166 4.39 -2.22 12.01
N PRO A 167 5.69 -2.10 12.28
CA PRO A 167 6.74 -2.17 11.25
C PRO A 167 6.82 -3.52 10.54
N ASP A 168 6.41 -4.60 11.20
CA ASP A 168 6.38 -5.96 10.67
C ASP A 168 5.24 -6.21 9.68
N TRP A 169 4.32 -5.25 9.50
CA TRP A 169 3.24 -5.35 8.53
C TRP A 169 3.69 -5.07 7.09
N GLU A 170 4.86 -4.45 6.89
CA GLU A 170 5.45 -4.28 5.55
C GLU A 170 6.08 -5.60 5.09
N LEU A 171 5.34 -6.35 4.30
CA LEU A 171 5.81 -7.63 3.77
C LEU A 171 6.73 -7.40 2.56
N PRO A 172 7.84 -8.14 2.41
CA PRO A 172 8.74 -8.02 1.27
C PRO A 172 8.19 -8.72 0.02
N LYS A 173 6.98 -8.36 -0.42
CA LYS A 173 6.23 -9.05 -1.49
C LYS A 173 7.00 -9.05 -2.82
N TRP A 174 7.79 -8.01 -3.09
CA TRP A 174 8.63 -7.92 -4.30
C TRP A 174 9.68 -9.05 -4.41
N LYS A 175 10.11 -9.64 -3.30
CA LYS A 175 11.04 -10.77 -3.29
C LYS A 175 10.37 -12.09 -3.66
N LEU A 176 9.05 -12.16 -3.51
CA LEU A 176 8.28 -13.37 -3.72
C LEU A 176 7.79 -13.47 -5.17
N GLU A 177 7.88 -14.65 -5.75
CA GLU A 177 7.34 -14.91 -7.08
C GLU A 177 5.83 -14.65 -7.14
N GLY A 178 5.37 -14.16 -8.29
CA GLY A 178 3.96 -13.91 -8.54
C GLY A 178 3.14 -15.20 -8.47
N ARG A 179 2.05 -15.20 -7.69
CA ARG A 179 1.12 -16.34 -7.53
C ARG A 179 1.75 -17.63 -6.98
N SER A 180 2.89 -17.54 -6.27
CA SER A 180 3.50 -18.71 -5.63
C SER A 180 2.80 -19.14 -4.33
N GLN A 181 2.94 -20.41 -3.98
CA GLN A 181 2.45 -20.97 -2.71
C GLN A 181 3.10 -20.28 -1.50
N ASP A 182 4.38 -19.90 -1.61
CA ASP A 182 5.06 -19.16 -0.56
C ASP A 182 4.47 -17.77 -0.34
N LYS A 183 4.18 -17.04 -1.42
CA LYS A 183 3.51 -15.73 -1.33
C LYS A 183 2.12 -15.85 -0.73
N HIS A 184 1.39 -16.91 -1.05
CA HIS A 184 0.10 -17.18 -0.43
C HIS A 184 0.24 -17.46 1.07
N ARG A 185 1.17 -18.34 1.46
CA ARG A 185 1.43 -18.70 2.87
C ARG A 185 1.85 -17.50 3.71
N VAL A 186 2.80 -16.69 3.24
CA VAL A 186 3.27 -15.49 3.95
C VAL A 186 2.12 -14.52 4.19
N GLN A 187 1.30 -14.26 3.16
CA GLN A 187 0.12 -13.40 3.28
C GLN A 187 -0.93 -13.98 4.23
N LEU A 188 -1.15 -15.29 4.23
CA LEU A 188 -2.10 -15.94 5.12
C LEU A 188 -1.69 -15.79 6.61
N GLU A 189 -0.42 -16.01 6.92
CA GLU A 189 0.10 -15.84 8.29
C GLU A 189 0.08 -14.38 8.73
N ALA A 190 0.50 -13.46 7.85
CA ALA A 190 0.40 -12.03 8.11
C ALA A 190 -1.05 -11.61 8.36
N ARG A 191 -2.01 -12.07 7.55
CA ARG A 191 -3.44 -11.76 7.72
C ARG A 191 -3.96 -12.19 9.08
N LYS A 192 -3.57 -13.37 9.57
CA LYS A 192 -3.95 -13.84 10.91
C LYS A 192 -3.39 -12.93 11.99
N HIS A 193 -2.09 -12.64 11.92
CA HIS A 193 -1.39 -11.80 12.89
C HIS A 193 -1.97 -10.37 12.94
N GLN A 194 -2.12 -9.74 11.77
CA GLN A 194 -2.63 -8.39 11.63
C GLN A 194 -4.10 -8.25 12.05
N ARG A 195 -4.91 -9.31 11.98
CA ARG A 195 -6.29 -9.29 12.50
C ARG A 195 -6.34 -9.39 14.00
N ALA A 196 -5.51 -10.25 14.59
CA ALA A 196 -5.43 -10.40 16.04
C ALA A 196 -5.07 -9.07 16.73
N PHE A 197 -4.31 -8.20 16.04
CA PHE A 197 -4.01 -6.84 16.50
C PHE A 197 -5.26 -5.99 16.82
N PHE A 198 -6.38 -6.23 16.13
CA PHE A 198 -7.62 -5.47 16.34
C PHE A 198 -8.58 -6.10 17.36
N GLY A 199 -8.27 -7.29 17.89
CA GLY A 199 -9.14 -8.03 18.81
C GLY A 199 -9.77 -9.28 18.20
N ASP A 200 -10.35 -10.12 19.06
CA ASP A 200 -10.91 -11.43 18.70
C ASP A 200 -12.09 -11.33 17.71
N GLU A 201 -12.84 -10.24 17.74
CA GLU A 201 -13.97 -9.98 16.85
C GLU A 201 -13.55 -9.74 15.38
N PHE A 202 -12.25 -9.50 15.14
CA PHE A 202 -11.69 -9.33 13.80
C PHE A 202 -11.09 -10.62 13.23
N VAL A 203 -11.00 -11.69 14.03
CA VAL A 203 -10.53 -13.02 13.62
C VAL A 203 -11.68 -13.79 12.96
N ASP A 204 -11.38 -14.56 11.91
CA ASP A 204 -12.39 -15.40 11.27
C ASP A 204 -12.70 -16.58 12.20
N ASN A 205 -13.94 -16.69 12.69
CA ASN A 205 -14.43 -17.92 13.31
C ASN A 205 -14.29 -19.05 12.28
N LYS A 206 -13.60 -20.11 12.66
CA LYS A 206 -13.38 -21.30 11.83
C LYS A 206 -14.69 -21.93 11.36
#